data_AF-A0A1E4MIP9-F1
#
_entry.id   AF-A0A1E4MIP9-F1
#
_cell.length_a   1.000
_cell.length_b   1.000
_cell.length_c   1.000
_cell.angle_alpha   90.00
_cell.angle_beta   90.00
_cell.angle_gamma   90.00
#
_symmetry.space_group_name_H-M   'P 1'
#
loop_
_entity.id
_entity.type
_entity.pdbx_description
1 polymer ?
#
loop_
_entity_poly.entity_id
_entity_poly.type
_entity_poly.pdbx_seq_one_letter_code
_entity_poly.pdbx_strand_id
1 'polypeptide(L)'
;MTTRFPLHWPHGRPRTLANERRRASFNQKVYNGRFHETRDITIKVALERLDFELDQLDANDVVLSTNVELRLDGRPRGTDRDPADPGAALWFTLNGKPIALACDRWNRVADNICAIAKHIEAMRGMERWGVGNLAMAFTGYEALPHHSEADAAQADAWWIVLAVDRAASLDEIDRAWRAKMRTAHPDQGGNPEHAKRLNAARDAARKERTYHV
;
A
#
# COMPACT_ATOMS: atom_id res chain seq x y z
N MET A 1 -4.12 14.57 -6.94
CA MET A 1 -5.33 13.71 -6.85
C MET A 1 -4.83 12.35 -6.39
N THR A 2 -5.36 11.81 -5.29
CA THR A 2 -4.86 10.53 -4.77
C THR A 2 -5.19 9.38 -5.71
N THR A 3 -4.19 8.57 -6.07
CA THR A 3 -4.33 7.43 -6.97
C THR A 3 -4.34 6.10 -6.21
N ARG A 4 -4.88 5.05 -6.84
CA ARG A 4 -4.92 3.68 -6.29
C ARG A 4 -3.57 2.94 -6.39
N PHE A 5 -2.73 3.38 -7.32
CA PHE A 5 -1.37 2.90 -7.56
C PHE A 5 -0.54 4.02 -8.20
N PRO A 6 0.75 4.19 -7.85
CA PRO A 6 1.46 3.52 -6.75
C PRO A 6 0.93 3.94 -5.37
N LEU A 7 1.47 3.35 -4.29
CA LEU A 7 1.10 3.68 -2.91
C LEU A 7 1.33 5.16 -2.61
N HIS A 8 0.26 5.84 -2.21
CA HIS A 8 0.25 7.23 -1.77
C HIS A 8 0.13 7.34 -0.25
N TRP A 9 1.24 7.63 0.42
CA TRP A 9 1.31 7.63 1.89
C TRP A 9 0.96 9.00 2.48
N PRO A 10 0.19 9.08 3.57
CA PRO A 10 -0.15 10.35 4.18
C PRO A 10 1.05 11.10 4.73
N HIS A 11 1.08 12.41 4.46
CA HIS A 11 2.14 13.29 4.92
C HIS A 11 2.25 13.30 6.44
N GLY A 12 3.48 13.37 6.96
CA GLY A 12 3.75 13.40 8.41
C GLY A 12 3.56 12.05 9.13
N ARG A 13 3.10 10.99 8.45
CA ARG A 13 2.99 9.66 9.05
C ARG A 13 4.29 8.87 8.84
N PRO A 14 4.95 8.39 9.90
CA PRO A 14 6.18 7.62 9.77
C PRO A 14 5.94 6.31 9.02
N ARG A 15 6.99 5.82 8.35
CA ARG A 15 7.02 4.54 7.64
C ARG A 15 7.70 3.49 8.52
N THR A 16 7.21 2.26 8.46
CA THR A 16 7.84 1.10 9.10
C THR A 16 8.98 0.60 8.22
N LEU A 17 10.19 0.50 8.80
CA LEU A 17 11.35 -0.05 8.10
C LEU A 17 11.12 -1.51 7.73
N ALA A 18 11.63 -1.95 6.57
CA ALA A 18 11.36 -3.28 6.04
C ALA A 18 11.73 -4.43 7.00
N ASN A 19 12.80 -4.28 7.77
CA ASN A 19 13.26 -5.24 8.79
C ASN A 19 12.44 -5.21 10.10
N GLU A 20 11.67 -4.15 10.34
CA GLU A 20 10.80 -4.03 11.51
C GLU A 20 9.37 -4.52 11.24
N ARG A 21 9.01 -4.72 9.95
CA ARG A 21 7.70 -5.26 9.55
C ARG A 21 7.53 -6.68 10.10
N ARG A 22 6.33 -6.98 10.59
CA ARG A 22 6.01 -8.25 11.24
C ARG A 22 4.98 -9.05 10.44
N ARG A 23 4.84 -10.34 10.74
CA ARG A 23 3.71 -11.13 10.27
C ARG A 23 2.51 -10.87 11.19
N ALA A 24 1.35 -10.60 10.62
CA ALA A 24 0.12 -10.43 11.40
C ALA A 24 -0.50 -11.78 11.77
N SER A 25 -1.38 -11.78 12.77
CA SER A 25 -2.20 -12.93 13.15
C SER A 25 -3.59 -12.91 12.51
N PHE A 26 -3.87 -12.01 11.56
CA PHE A 26 -5.15 -11.93 10.87
C PHE A 26 -5.40 -13.18 10.04
N ASN A 27 -6.56 -13.79 10.28
CA ASN A 27 -6.92 -15.04 9.65
C ASN A 27 -8.39 -15.05 9.19
N GLN A 28 -8.69 -16.05 8.38
CA GLN A 28 -10.02 -16.38 7.86
C GLN A 28 -10.29 -17.87 8.07
N LYS A 29 -11.57 -18.22 8.21
CA LYS A 29 -12.03 -19.61 8.25
C LYS A 29 -12.48 -20.00 6.85
N VAL A 30 -11.89 -21.05 6.28
CA VAL A 30 -12.22 -21.54 4.93
C VAL A 30 -12.71 -22.98 5.05
N TYR A 31 -13.85 -23.29 4.45
CA TYR A 31 -14.34 -24.66 4.39
C TYR A 31 -13.63 -25.43 3.27
N ASN A 32 -13.00 -26.57 3.60
CA ASN A 32 -12.24 -27.37 2.64
C ASN A 32 -13.02 -28.58 2.08
N GLY A 33 -14.33 -28.65 2.30
CA GLY A 33 -15.16 -29.81 1.95
C GLY A 33 -15.32 -30.84 3.07
N ARG A 34 -14.60 -30.68 4.19
CA ARG A 34 -14.70 -31.55 5.38
C ARG A 34 -14.86 -30.76 6.67
N PHE A 35 -13.99 -29.79 6.88
CA PHE A 35 -13.99 -28.94 8.08
C PHE A 35 -13.58 -27.50 7.73
N HIS A 36 -13.81 -26.59 8.66
CA HIS A 36 -13.28 -25.24 8.57
C HIS A 36 -11.84 -25.20 9.04
N GLU A 37 -10.93 -24.75 8.18
CA GLU A 37 -9.54 -24.52 8.52
C GLU A 37 -9.23 -23.02 8.61
N THR A 38 -8.24 -22.69 9.43
CA THR A 38 -7.75 -21.32 9.58
C THR A 38 -6.67 -21.07 8.53
N ARG A 39 -6.87 -20.06 7.69
CA ARG A 39 -5.87 -19.60 6.73
C ARG A 39 -5.55 -18.14 6.95
N ASP A 40 -4.41 -17.71 6.44
CA ASP A 40 -4.08 -16.29 6.32
C ASP A 40 -5.15 -15.55 5.53
N ILE A 41 -5.40 -14.30 5.89
CA ILE A 41 -6.33 -13.46 5.15
C ILE A 41 -5.80 -13.19 3.73
N THR A 42 -6.69 -13.27 2.74
CA THR A 42 -6.39 -12.89 1.35
C THR A 42 -6.72 -11.43 1.11
N ILE A 43 -6.17 -10.82 0.05
CA ILE A 43 -6.55 -9.45 -0.35
C ILE A 43 -8.06 -9.34 -0.53
N LYS A 44 -8.70 -10.33 -1.16
CA LYS A 44 -10.16 -10.36 -1.34
C LYS A 44 -10.91 -10.22 0.00
N VAL A 45 -10.58 -11.06 0.98
CA VAL A 45 -11.28 -11.02 2.29
C VAL A 45 -10.92 -9.77 3.08
N ALA A 46 -9.70 -9.24 2.94
CA ALA A 46 -9.33 -7.97 3.55
C ALA A 46 -10.13 -6.80 2.95
N LEU A 47 -10.34 -6.79 1.64
CA LEU A 47 -11.20 -5.81 0.96
C LEU A 47 -12.65 -5.93 1.39
N GLU A 48 -13.22 -7.15 1.45
CA GLU A 48 -14.60 -7.36 1.92
C GLU A 48 -14.83 -6.83 3.34
N ARG A 49 -13.87 -7.06 4.25
CA ARG A 49 -13.91 -6.50 5.61
C ARG A 49 -13.82 -4.98 5.61
N LEU A 50 -12.98 -4.42 4.75
CA LEU A 50 -12.82 -2.97 4.67
C LEU A 50 -14.07 -2.31 4.08
N ASP A 51 -14.60 -2.84 2.99
CA ASP A 51 -15.80 -2.32 2.33
C ASP A 51 -16.99 -2.36 3.30
N PHE A 52 -17.17 -3.46 4.05
CA PHE A 52 -18.21 -3.53 5.09
C PHE A 52 -18.09 -2.40 6.12
N GLU A 53 -16.88 -2.11 6.60
CA GLU A 53 -16.71 -1.03 7.58
C GLU A 53 -16.89 0.37 6.97
N LEU A 54 -16.53 0.56 5.71
CA LEU A 54 -16.72 1.84 4.99
C LEU A 54 -18.19 2.11 4.68
N ASP A 55 -18.94 1.10 4.25
CA ASP A 55 -20.39 1.20 4.03
C ASP A 55 -21.08 1.64 5.33
N GLN A 56 -20.63 1.08 6.45
CA GLN A 56 -21.20 1.39 7.74
C GLN A 56 -20.76 2.75 8.32
N LEU A 57 -19.74 3.38 7.74
CA LEU A 57 -19.36 4.77 8.02
C LEU A 57 -20.08 5.76 7.10
N ASP A 58 -20.76 5.30 6.06
CA ASP A 58 -21.21 6.13 4.93
C ASP A 58 -20.05 6.96 4.34
N ALA A 59 -18.89 6.31 4.16
CA ALA A 59 -17.68 6.94 3.67
C ALA A 59 -17.78 7.26 2.17
N ASN A 60 -17.36 8.47 1.80
CA ASN A 60 -17.39 8.98 0.42
C ASN A 60 -15.99 9.09 -0.17
N ASP A 61 -15.87 9.27 -1.49
CA ASP A 61 -14.59 9.50 -2.20
C ASP A 61 -13.48 8.49 -1.87
N VAL A 62 -13.84 7.21 -1.71
CA VAL A 62 -12.94 6.17 -1.22
C VAL A 62 -11.86 5.79 -2.25
N VAL A 63 -10.60 5.99 -1.87
CA VAL A 63 -9.41 5.55 -2.59
C VAL A 63 -8.53 4.70 -1.68
N LEU A 64 -8.41 3.41 -2.00
CA LEU A 64 -7.40 2.53 -1.42
C LEU A 64 -6.17 2.53 -2.34
N SER A 65 -5.06 3.02 -1.81
CA SER A 65 -3.77 3.15 -2.49
C SER A 65 -2.78 2.10 -1.99
N THR A 66 -2.18 1.34 -2.90
CA THR A 66 -1.21 0.26 -2.62
C THR A 66 -0.18 0.13 -3.74
N ASN A 67 0.88 -0.67 -3.53
CA ASN A 67 1.83 -1.05 -4.58
C ASN A 67 1.50 -2.39 -5.26
N VAL A 68 0.22 -2.79 -5.23
CA VAL A 68 -0.25 -4.00 -5.89
C VAL A 68 -0.82 -3.65 -7.25
N GLU A 69 -0.62 -4.52 -8.24
CA GLU A 69 -1.22 -4.39 -9.56
C GLU A 69 -2.76 -4.28 -9.43
N LEU A 70 -3.37 -3.39 -10.20
CA LEU A 70 -4.81 -3.18 -10.17
C LEU A 70 -5.53 -4.13 -11.14
N ARG A 71 -6.74 -4.53 -10.78
CA ARG A 71 -7.70 -5.17 -11.68
C ARG A 71 -8.38 -4.13 -12.58
N LEU A 72 -9.18 -4.60 -13.55
CA LEU A 72 -9.95 -3.73 -14.44
C LEU A 72 -10.95 -2.83 -13.70
N ASP A 73 -11.40 -3.25 -12.51
CA ASP A 73 -12.26 -2.47 -11.60
C ASP A 73 -11.47 -1.46 -10.75
N GLY A 74 -10.16 -1.36 -10.94
CA GLY A 74 -9.26 -0.50 -10.17
C GLY A 74 -8.95 -1.02 -8.75
N ARG A 75 -9.43 -2.20 -8.34
CA ARG A 75 -9.13 -2.77 -7.01
C ARG A 75 -7.79 -3.53 -7.03
N PRO A 76 -7.08 -3.62 -5.89
CA PRO A 76 -5.87 -4.42 -5.79
C PRO A 76 -6.10 -5.89 -6.22
N ARG A 77 -5.27 -6.36 -7.14
CA ARG A 77 -5.29 -7.76 -7.59
C ARG A 77 -4.77 -8.67 -6.49
N GLY A 78 -5.45 -9.79 -6.26
CA GLY A 78 -4.89 -10.85 -5.41
C GLY A 78 -3.68 -11.45 -6.11
N THR A 79 -2.49 -11.33 -5.52
CA THR A 79 -1.25 -11.92 -6.01
C THR A 79 -0.70 -12.92 -4.99
N ASP A 80 0.05 -13.91 -5.46
CA ASP A 80 0.73 -14.89 -4.58
C ASP A 80 1.95 -14.27 -3.87
N ARG A 81 2.44 -13.13 -4.36
CA ARG A 81 3.59 -12.41 -3.83
C ARG A 81 3.26 -10.96 -3.55
N ASP A 82 3.57 -10.52 -2.34
CA ASP A 82 3.46 -9.12 -1.94
C ASP A 82 4.58 -8.26 -2.56
N PRO A 83 4.29 -6.98 -2.87
CA PRO A 83 5.30 -6.02 -3.29
C PRO A 83 6.35 -5.79 -2.19
N ALA A 84 7.55 -5.31 -2.58
CA ALA A 84 8.63 -5.01 -1.63
C ALA A 84 8.20 -4.03 -0.53
N ASP A 85 7.35 -3.06 -0.89
CA ASP A 85 6.62 -2.19 0.02
C ASP A 85 5.15 -2.64 0.11
N PRO A 86 4.76 -3.37 1.17
CA PRO A 86 3.42 -3.92 1.35
C PRO A 86 2.43 -2.93 2.00
N GLY A 87 2.80 -1.64 2.12
CA GLY A 87 1.94 -0.65 2.75
C GLY A 87 0.60 -0.46 2.06
N ALA A 88 -0.41 -0.07 2.84
CA ALA A 88 -1.72 0.32 2.36
C ALA A 88 -2.09 1.68 2.95
N ALA A 89 -2.65 2.56 2.13
CA ALA A 89 -3.19 3.85 2.56
C ALA A 89 -4.61 4.02 2.02
N LEU A 90 -5.54 4.28 2.92
CA LEU A 90 -6.94 4.51 2.65
C LEU A 90 -7.25 5.99 2.83
N TRP A 91 -7.84 6.55 1.78
CA TRP A 91 -8.28 7.93 1.69
C TRP A 91 -9.78 7.94 1.47
N PHE A 92 -10.52 8.76 2.21
CA PHE A 92 -11.97 8.89 2.06
C PHE A 92 -12.44 10.21 2.68
N THR A 93 -13.65 10.63 2.33
CA THR A 93 -14.33 11.77 2.92
C THR A 93 -15.35 11.27 3.94
N LEU A 94 -15.32 11.81 5.15
CA LEU A 94 -16.31 11.56 6.21
C LEU A 94 -16.85 12.90 6.71
N ASN A 95 -18.16 13.12 6.58
CA ASN A 95 -18.81 14.38 6.99
C ASN A 95 -18.13 15.64 6.42
N GLY A 96 -17.75 15.59 5.14
CA GLY A 96 -17.07 16.69 4.44
C GLY A 96 -15.59 16.88 4.80
N LYS A 97 -15.02 16.03 5.69
CA LYS A 97 -13.61 16.07 6.04
C LYS A 97 -12.83 14.97 5.33
N PRO A 98 -11.69 15.29 4.69
CA PRO A 98 -10.84 14.27 4.10
C PRO A 98 -10.06 13.54 5.21
N ILE A 99 -10.11 12.21 5.23
CA ILE A 99 -9.47 11.34 6.22
C ILE A 99 -8.46 10.42 5.54
N ALA A 100 -7.33 10.19 6.19
CA ALA A 100 -6.28 9.29 5.74
C ALA A 100 -5.85 8.29 6.82
N LEU A 101 -6.07 7.00 6.56
CA LEU A 101 -5.58 5.90 7.38
C LEU A 101 -4.51 5.13 6.62
N ALA A 102 -3.38 4.80 7.25
CA ALA A 102 -2.35 4.03 6.57
C ALA A 102 -1.67 3.02 7.49
N CYS A 103 -1.31 1.87 6.95
CA CYS A 103 -0.66 0.79 7.68
C CYS A 103 0.41 0.13 6.80
N ASP A 104 1.62 0.01 7.34
CA ASP A 104 2.74 -0.70 6.73
C ASP A 104 3.51 -1.54 7.77
N ARG A 105 2.90 -1.78 8.93
CA ARG A 105 3.47 -2.57 10.03
C ARG A 105 3.64 -4.03 9.65
N TRP A 106 2.76 -4.53 8.79
CA TRP A 106 2.73 -5.94 8.42
C TRP A 106 3.43 -6.17 7.08
N ASN A 107 4.03 -7.35 6.94
CA ASN A 107 4.79 -7.72 5.74
C ASN A 107 3.91 -8.17 4.56
N ARG A 108 2.58 -8.12 4.69
CA ARG A 108 1.60 -8.48 3.65
C ARG A 108 0.58 -7.37 3.49
N VAL A 109 0.23 -7.05 2.24
CA VAL A 109 -0.74 -6.00 1.90
C VAL A 109 -2.11 -6.34 2.46
N ALA A 110 -2.53 -7.62 2.36
CA ALA A 110 -3.81 -8.07 2.90
C ALA A 110 -3.92 -7.82 4.42
N ASP A 111 -2.84 -7.99 5.16
CA ASP A 111 -2.79 -7.77 6.60
C ASP A 111 -2.84 -6.28 6.95
N ASN A 112 -2.16 -5.43 6.17
CA ASN A 112 -2.24 -3.97 6.31
C ASN A 112 -3.63 -3.42 5.99
N ILE A 113 -4.30 -3.90 4.94
CA ILE A 113 -5.69 -3.56 4.63
C ILE A 113 -6.61 -4.01 5.78
N CYS A 114 -6.45 -5.24 6.26
CA CYS A 114 -7.27 -5.76 7.37
C CYS A 114 -7.04 -4.97 8.67
N ALA A 115 -5.83 -4.48 8.92
CA ALA A 115 -5.54 -3.64 10.07
C ALA A 115 -6.29 -2.30 10.00
N ILE A 116 -6.39 -1.69 8.81
CA ILE A 116 -7.18 -0.47 8.59
C ILE A 116 -8.67 -0.75 8.85
N ALA A 117 -9.21 -1.85 8.31
CA ALA A 117 -10.59 -2.25 8.57
C ALA A 117 -10.86 -2.43 10.08
N LYS A 118 -9.98 -3.15 10.79
CA LYS A 118 -10.07 -3.36 12.24
C LYS A 118 -9.98 -2.06 13.04
N HIS A 119 -9.22 -1.08 12.56
CA HIS A 119 -9.18 0.24 13.18
C HIS A 119 -10.55 0.93 13.05
N ILE A 120 -11.15 0.95 11.86
CA ILE A 120 -12.49 1.53 11.66
C ILE A 120 -13.54 0.83 12.53
N GLU A 121 -13.55 -0.51 12.53
CA GLU A 121 -14.45 -1.33 13.37
C GLU A 121 -14.36 -0.92 14.84
N ALA A 122 -13.14 -0.74 15.36
CA ALA A 122 -12.91 -0.32 16.74
C ALA A 122 -13.41 1.11 17.01
N MET A 123 -13.20 2.05 16.09
CA MET A 123 -13.70 3.43 16.21
C MET A 123 -15.24 3.47 16.29
N ARG A 124 -15.89 2.69 15.42
CA ARG A 124 -17.35 2.52 15.45
C ARG A 124 -17.83 1.78 16.70
N GLY A 125 -17.02 0.84 17.22
CA GLY A 125 -17.26 0.18 18.49
C GLY A 125 -17.28 1.17 19.66
N MET A 126 -16.28 2.06 19.74
CA MET A 126 -16.21 3.09 20.78
C MET A 126 -17.43 4.00 20.79
N GLU A 127 -17.94 4.39 19.62
CA GLU A 127 -19.19 5.16 19.51
C GLU A 127 -20.40 4.35 19.97
N ARG A 128 -20.53 3.11 19.49
CA ARG A 128 -21.65 2.22 19.86
C ARG A 128 -21.70 1.91 21.35
N TRP A 129 -20.54 1.82 22.00
CA TRP A 129 -20.42 1.58 23.44
C TRP A 129 -20.52 2.86 24.28
N GLY A 130 -20.65 4.03 23.65
CA GLY A 130 -20.81 5.32 24.34
C GLY A 130 -19.51 5.88 24.94
N VAL A 131 -18.34 5.40 24.51
CA VAL A 131 -17.03 5.85 25.03
C VAL A 131 -16.53 7.11 24.32
N GLY A 132 -16.81 7.24 23.03
CA GLY A 132 -16.31 8.35 22.22
C GLY A 132 -17.22 8.69 21.05
N ASN A 133 -16.90 9.76 20.35
CA ASN A 133 -17.59 10.17 19.13
C ASN A 133 -16.70 9.90 17.91
N LEU A 134 -17.29 9.39 16.83
CA LEU A 134 -16.58 9.03 15.61
C LEU A 134 -15.84 10.20 14.96
N ALA A 135 -16.44 11.39 14.91
CA ALA A 135 -15.83 12.59 14.35
C ALA A 135 -14.61 13.05 15.18
N MET A 136 -14.70 12.98 16.51
CA MET A 136 -13.55 13.25 17.39
C MET A 136 -12.44 12.22 17.17
N ALA A 137 -12.81 10.95 17.07
CA ALA A 137 -11.87 9.85 16.89
C ALA A 137 -11.10 9.99 15.56
N PHE A 138 -11.76 10.43 14.49
CA PHE A 138 -11.10 10.64 13.18
C PHE A 138 -10.36 11.97 13.04
N THR A 139 -10.48 12.92 13.97
CA THR A 139 -9.83 14.23 13.85
C THR A 139 -8.30 14.12 13.74
N GLY A 140 -7.68 13.14 14.42
CA GLY A 140 -6.24 12.88 14.32
C GLY A 140 -5.78 12.29 12.98
N TYR A 141 -6.72 11.98 12.09
CA TYR A 141 -6.46 11.39 10.76
C TYR A 141 -6.92 12.32 9.63
N GLU A 142 -7.26 13.57 9.93
CA GLU A 142 -7.62 14.57 8.91
C GLU A 142 -6.43 14.76 7.95
N ALA A 143 -6.72 14.54 6.67
CA ALA A 143 -5.73 14.54 5.60
C ALA A 143 -5.30 15.98 5.26
N LEU A 144 -3.99 16.19 5.14
CA LEU A 144 -3.49 17.42 4.56
C LEU A 144 -3.72 17.44 3.04
N PRO A 145 -4.01 18.60 2.43
CA PRO A 145 -4.17 18.71 0.99
C PRO A 145 -2.93 18.19 0.23
N HIS A 146 -3.16 17.38 -0.79
CA HIS A 146 -2.12 16.91 -1.68
C HIS A 146 -1.83 17.90 -2.80
N HIS A 147 -0.56 18.05 -3.13
CA HIS A 147 -0.08 18.82 -4.28
C HIS A 147 0.19 17.86 -5.44
N SER A 148 -0.52 18.05 -6.55
CA SER A 148 -0.54 17.13 -7.71
C SER A 148 0.81 16.89 -8.38
N GLU A 149 1.78 17.80 -8.23
CA GLU A 149 3.12 17.64 -8.79
C GLU A 149 3.92 16.53 -8.07
N ALA A 150 3.69 16.31 -6.78
CA ALA A 150 4.33 15.22 -6.04
C ALA A 150 3.80 13.84 -6.47
N ASP A 151 2.54 13.76 -6.87
CA ASP A 151 1.89 12.50 -7.28
C ASP A 151 2.52 11.93 -8.57
N ALA A 152 2.84 12.81 -9.54
CA ALA A 152 3.49 12.39 -10.79
C ALA A 152 4.94 11.92 -10.57
N ALA A 153 5.69 12.62 -9.71
CA ALA A 153 7.06 12.23 -9.36
C ALA A 153 7.12 10.86 -8.65
N GLN A 154 6.07 10.50 -7.90
CA GLN A 154 5.99 9.23 -7.18
C GLN A 154 5.88 8.00 -8.11
N ALA A 155 5.21 8.13 -9.26
CA ALA A 155 5.06 7.04 -10.23
C ALA A 155 6.37 6.65 -10.92
N ASP A 156 7.30 7.60 -11.05
CA ASP A 156 8.64 7.38 -11.60
C ASP A 156 9.73 7.20 -10.54
N ALA A 157 9.32 7.11 -9.27
CA ALA A 157 10.24 6.85 -8.18
C ALA A 157 11.01 5.53 -8.40
N TRP A 158 12.32 5.58 -8.18
CA TRP A 158 13.21 4.47 -8.51
C TRP A 158 12.85 3.17 -7.80
N TRP A 159 12.35 3.24 -6.56
CA TRP A 159 11.96 2.05 -5.79
C TRP A 159 10.72 1.37 -6.36
N ILE A 160 9.78 2.13 -6.95
CA ILE A 160 8.62 1.61 -7.68
C ILE A 160 9.09 0.95 -8.98
N VAL A 161 9.88 1.67 -9.79
CA VAL A 161 10.37 1.20 -11.09
C VAL A 161 11.24 -0.06 -10.93
N LEU A 162 12.10 -0.12 -9.92
CA LEU A 162 12.96 -1.28 -9.64
C LEU A 162 12.25 -2.36 -8.80
N ALA A 163 11.04 -2.09 -8.29
CA ALA A 163 10.27 -2.96 -7.38
C ALA A 163 11.09 -3.42 -6.17
N VAL A 164 11.74 -2.47 -5.51
CA VAL A 164 12.51 -2.66 -4.27
C VAL A 164 11.93 -1.77 -3.17
N ASP A 165 12.33 -2.02 -1.92
CA ASP A 165 11.91 -1.15 -0.82
C ASP A 165 12.60 0.22 -0.93
N ARG A 166 11.94 1.29 -0.46
CA ARG A 166 12.52 2.64 -0.44
C ARG A 166 13.77 2.73 0.43
N ALA A 167 13.97 1.82 1.39
CA ALA A 167 15.17 1.69 2.21
C ALA A 167 16.22 0.72 1.64
N ALA A 168 16.04 0.20 0.41
CA ALA A 168 16.98 -0.75 -0.21
C ALA A 168 18.41 -0.19 -0.31
N SER A 169 19.37 -1.06 -0.02
CA SER A 169 20.81 -0.82 -0.14
C SER A 169 21.26 -0.75 -1.61
N LEU A 170 22.43 -0.17 -1.87
CA LEU A 170 23.01 -0.07 -3.22
C LEU A 170 23.14 -1.45 -3.90
N ASP A 171 23.51 -2.48 -3.14
CA ASP A 171 23.63 -3.85 -3.62
C ASP A 171 22.28 -4.44 -4.03
N GLU A 172 21.22 -4.20 -3.26
CA GLU A 172 19.86 -4.65 -3.58
C GLU A 172 19.32 -3.94 -4.82
N ILE A 173 19.55 -2.63 -4.93
CA ILE A 173 19.19 -1.81 -6.09
C ILE A 173 19.85 -2.37 -7.36
N ASP A 174 21.17 -2.58 -7.32
CA ASP A 174 21.92 -3.10 -8.47
C ASP A 174 21.50 -4.53 -8.84
N ARG A 175 21.21 -5.38 -7.85
CA ARG A 175 20.72 -6.75 -8.08
C ARG A 175 19.35 -6.74 -8.75
N ALA A 176 18.43 -5.91 -8.28
CA ALA A 176 17.09 -5.76 -8.86
C ALA A 176 17.17 -5.21 -10.29
N TRP A 177 18.00 -4.20 -10.53
CA TRP A 177 18.25 -3.66 -11.87
C TRP A 177 18.76 -4.74 -12.83
N ARG A 178 19.78 -5.53 -12.46
CA ARG A 178 20.30 -6.62 -13.31
C ARG A 178 19.24 -7.69 -13.60
N ALA A 179 18.35 -7.97 -12.65
CA ALA A 179 17.27 -8.93 -12.85
C ALA A 179 16.24 -8.40 -13.87
N LYS A 180 15.80 -7.15 -13.74
CA LYS A 180 14.82 -6.54 -14.65
C LYS A 180 15.40 -6.22 -16.03
N MET A 181 16.68 -5.82 -16.11
CA MET A 181 17.33 -5.54 -17.39
C MET A 181 17.46 -6.79 -18.27
N ARG A 182 17.64 -7.98 -17.68
CA ARG A 182 17.61 -9.23 -18.44
C ARG A 182 16.31 -9.40 -19.21
N THR A 183 15.17 -9.09 -18.61
CA THR A 183 13.87 -9.21 -19.29
C THR A 183 13.52 -8.03 -20.21
N ALA A 184 14.17 -6.87 -20.02
CA ALA A 184 13.86 -5.64 -20.75
C ALA A 184 14.86 -5.31 -21.87
N HIS A 185 15.96 -6.07 -22.01
CA HIS A 185 17.03 -5.75 -22.95
C HIS A 185 16.55 -5.81 -24.42
N PRO A 186 16.79 -4.78 -25.25
CA PRO A 186 16.42 -4.78 -26.67
C PRO A 186 16.92 -5.99 -27.44
N ASP A 187 18.17 -6.40 -27.17
CA ASP A 187 18.80 -7.58 -27.79
C ASP A 187 18.13 -8.92 -27.41
N GLN A 188 17.23 -8.93 -26.42
CA GLN A 188 16.44 -10.10 -26.02
C GLN A 188 14.95 -9.93 -26.35
N GLY A 189 14.61 -9.01 -27.27
CA GLY A 189 13.24 -8.70 -27.67
C GLY A 189 12.50 -7.77 -26.70
N GLY A 190 13.22 -7.14 -25.77
CA GLY A 190 12.66 -6.21 -24.78
C GLY A 190 12.42 -4.80 -25.35
N ASN A 191 11.62 -4.02 -24.63
CA ASN A 191 11.28 -2.65 -25.02
C ASN A 191 12.41 -1.65 -24.65
N PRO A 192 13.03 -0.94 -25.61
CA PRO A 192 14.07 0.06 -25.35
C PRO A 192 13.67 1.16 -24.35
N GLU A 193 12.39 1.58 -24.37
CA GLU A 193 11.89 2.60 -23.42
C GLU A 193 11.85 2.06 -21.99
N HIS A 194 11.53 0.78 -21.82
CA HIS A 194 11.56 0.14 -20.49
C HIS A 194 12.99 0.01 -19.98
N ALA A 195 13.95 -0.37 -20.84
CA ALA A 195 15.36 -0.42 -20.48
C ALA A 195 15.89 0.97 -20.07
N LYS A 196 15.52 2.01 -20.81
CA LYS A 196 15.85 3.41 -20.50
C LYS A 196 15.29 3.83 -19.13
N ARG A 197 14.03 3.49 -18.85
CA ARG A 197 13.38 3.77 -17.55
C ARG A 197 14.07 3.07 -16.38
N LEU A 198 14.49 1.81 -16.57
CA LEU A 198 15.25 1.05 -15.55
C LEU A 198 16.62 1.67 -15.28
N ASN A 199 17.32 2.13 -16.31
CA ASN A 199 18.62 2.80 -16.16
C ASN A 199 18.47 4.12 -15.41
N ALA A 200 17.52 4.97 -15.81
CA ALA A 200 17.25 6.24 -15.13
C ALA A 200 16.89 6.04 -13.64
N ALA A 201 16.09 5.02 -13.33
CA ALA A 201 15.77 4.67 -11.94
C ALA A 201 17.01 4.25 -11.14
N ARG A 202 17.91 3.43 -11.71
CA ARG A 202 19.16 3.03 -11.05
C ARG A 202 20.06 4.23 -10.76
N ASP A 203 20.20 5.14 -11.71
CA ASP A 203 21.07 6.32 -11.57
C ASP A 203 20.52 7.27 -10.51
N ALA A 204 19.21 7.49 -10.50
CA ALA A 204 18.53 8.27 -9.44
C ALA A 204 18.75 7.64 -8.06
N ALA A 205 18.57 6.32 -7.94
CA ALA A 205 18.75 5.60 -6.69
C ALA A 205 20.21 5.70 -6.16
N ARG A 206 21.20 5.58 -7.05
CA ARG A 206 22.63 5.72 -6.71
C ARG A 206 22.97 7.14 -6.26
N LYS A 207 22.44 8.15 -6.94
CA LYS A 207 22.61 9.55 -6.56
C LYS A 207 22.02 9.79 -5.16
N GLU A 208 20.77 9.39 -4.92
CA GLU A 208 20.13 9.56 -3.61
C GLU A 208 20.91 8.86 -2.49
N ARG A 209 21.34 7.61 -2.70
CA ARG A 209 22.09 6.84 -1.69
C ARG A 209 23.49 7.35 -1.40
N THR A 210 24.18 7.91 -2.39
CA THR A 210 25.54 8.42 -2.19
C THR A 210 25.55 9.75 -1.42
N TYR A 211 24.47 10.54 -1.49
CA TYR A 211 24.35 11.82 -0.78
C TYR A 211 23.88 11.68 0.68
N HIS A 212 23.47 10.49 1.10
CA HIS A 212 22.95 10.21 2.44
C HIS A 212 23.87 9.28 3.28
N VAL A 213 25.12 9.10 2.85
CA VAL A 213 26.22 8.48 3.63
C VAL A 213 27.16 9.58 4.09
#